data_AF-A0A7S0A8T2-F1
#
_entry.id   AF-A0A7S0A8T2-F1
#
_cell.length_a   1.000
_cell.length_b   1.000
_cell.length_c   1.000
_cell.angle_alpha   90.00
_cell.angle_beta   90.00
_cell.angle_gamma   90.00
#
_symmetry.space_group_name_H-M   'P 1'
#
loop_
_entity.id
_entity.type
_entity.pdbx_description
1 polymer ?
#
loop_
_entity_poly.entity_id
_entity_poly.type
_entity_poly.pdbx_seq_one_letter_code
_entity_poly.pdbx_strand_id
1 'polypeptide(L)'
;RRLRLVALWRHLPPKELQKECREFDVALGLTSNSQRQELMERLLVGMCVESWEKEGIAARRLESVAAARRLVERARQLESMTEEELQAEFERLGVPADATALLPTRREALLAQLKKVARWRELSLKELQRECRELDVSSG
;
A
#
# COMPACT_ATOMS: atom_id res chain seq x y z
N ARG A 1 -14.13 -17.24 0.43
CA ARG A 1 -12.98 -18.17 0.57
C ARG A 1 -11.89 -17.65 1.51
N ARG A 2 -11.50 -16.38 1.45
CA ARG A 2 -10.36 -15.82 2.22
C ARG A 2 -10.46 -15.95 3.75
N LEU A 3 -11.65 -15.75 4.32
CA LEU A 3 -11.88 -15.89 5.78
C LEU A 3 -11.64 -17.31 6.32
N ARG A 4 -11.84 -18.35 5.50
CA ARG A 4 -11.59 -19.75 5.90
C ARG A 4 -10.09 -20.05 6.00
N LEU A 5 -9.27 -19.46 5.13
CA LEU A 5 -7.81 -19.56 5.18
C LEU A 5 -7.25 -18.88 6.43
N VAL A 6 -7.74 -17.68 6.76
CA VAL A 6 -7.35 -16.98 7.99
C VAL A 6 -7.69 -17.79 9.25
N ALA A 7 -8.87 -18.45 9.26
CA ALA A 7 -9.24 -19.34 10.35
C ALA A 7 -8.31 -20.56 10.45
N LEU A 8 -7.92 -21.15 9.32
CA LEU A 8 -6.99 -22.28 9.28
C LEU A 8 -5.60 -21.88 9.82
N TRP A 9 -5.07 -20.75 9.39
CA TRP A 9 -3.77 -20.22 9.83
C TRP A 9 -3.71 -19.90 11.32
N ARG A 10 -4.85 -19.53 11.94
CA ARG A 10 -4.94 -19.34 13.40
C ARG A 10 -4.70 -20.61 14.20
N HIS A 11 -4.78 -21.79 13.59
CA HIS A 11 -4.52 -23.07 14.24
C HIS A 11 -3.20 -23.72 13.80
N LEU A 12 -2.53 -23.21 12.77
CA LEU A 12 -1.25 -23.77 12.29
C LEU A 12 -0.08 -23.43 13.22
N PRO A 13 0.90 -24.32 13.38
CA PRO A 13 2.16 -24.00 14.05
C PRO A 13 3.03 -23.08 13.16
N PRO A 14 3.97 -22.30 13.75
CA PRO A 14 4.77 -21.32 13.01
C PRO A 14 5.54 -21.88 11.80
N LYS A 15 6.00 -23.14 11.86
CA LYS A 15 6.69 -23.80 10.74
C LYS A 15 5.80 -23.95 9.49
N GLU A 16 4.53 -24.27 9.68
CA GLU A 16 3.56 -24.42 8.57
C GLU A 16 3.18 -23.05 8.01
N LEU A 17 3.04 -22.02 8.87
CA LEU A 17 2.83 -20.63 8.41
C LEU A 17 4.02 -20.11 7.58
N GLN A 18 5.25 -20.48 7.92
CA GLN A 18 6.42 -20.13 7.11
C GLN A 18 6.38 -20.77 5.72
N LYS A 19 5.91 -22.02 5.63
CA LYS A 19 5.76 -22.72 4.35
C LYS A 19 4.74 -22.02 3.46
N GLU A 20 3.59 -21.68 4.02
CA GLU A 20 2.57 -20.89 3.34
C GLU A 20 3.16 -19.53 2.87
N CYS A 21 3.90 -18.80 3.73
CA CYS A 21 4.52 -17.53 3.31
C CYS A 21 5.47 -17.68 2.12
N ARG A 22 6.19 -18.81 2.00
CA ARG A 22 7.05 -19.09 0.85
C ARG A 22 6.24 -19.38 -0.41
N GLU A 23 5.11 -20.06 -0.29
CA GLU A 23 4.20 -20.29 -1.42
C GLU A 23 3.56 -18.97 -1.92
N PHE A 24 3.40 -17.99 -1.03
CA PHE A 24 2.97 -16.63 -1.38
C PHE A 24 4.12 -15.67 -1.73
N ASP A 25 5.35 -16.16 -1.91
CA ASP A 25 6.56 -15.40 -2.27
C ASP A 25 6.89 -14.23 -1.31
N VAL A 26 6.72 -14.45 0.00
CA VAL A 26 7.00 -13.45 1.02
C VAL A 26 8.32 -13.74 1.75
N ALA A 27 9.30 -12.85 1.63
CA ALA A 27 10.63 -12.97 2.26
C ALA A 27 10.55 -12.97 3.81
N LEU A 28 11.23 -13.89 4.49
CA LEU A 28 11.12 -14.08 5.94
C LEU A 28 12.42 -13.71 6.69
N GLY A 29 12.32 -12.78 7.65
CA GLY A 29 13.31 -12.54 8.71
C GLY A 29 12.79 -13.05 10.06
N LEU A 30 13.63 -13.71 10.88
CA LEU A 30 13.30 -14.50 12.09
C LEU A 30 12.91 -13.61 13.31
N THR A 31 12.12 -13.94 14.36
CA THR A 31 12.21 -15.01 15.41
C THR A 31 10.96 -15.09 16.36
N SER A 32 10.64 -16.34 16.76
CA SER A 32 9.89 -16.97 17.88
C SER A 32 8.54 -16.52 18.51
N ASN A 33 7.99 -15.30 18.39
CA ASN A 33 6.56 -15.08 18.79
C ASN A 33 5.90 -13.90 18.09
N SER A 34 6.63 -12.80 17.91
CA SER A 34 6.34 -11.78 16.89
C SER A 34 6.23 -12.41 15.50
N GLN A 35 6.95 -13.51 15.28
CA GLN A 35 6.97 -14.28 14.05
C GLN A 35 5.60 -14.81 13.61
N ARG A 36 4.72 -15.29 14.52
CA ARG A 36 3.40 -15.81 14.12
C ARG A 36 2.51 -14.69 13.60
N GLN A 37 2.46 -13.59 14.33
CA GLN A 37 1.68 -12.42 13.96
C GLN A 37 2.20 -11.81 12.66
N GLU A 38 3.52 -11.69 12.52
CA GLU A 38 4.16 -11.20 11.30
C GLU A 38 3.90 -12.12 10.09
N LEU A 39 3.97 -13.45 10.26
CA LEU A 39 3.64 -14.42 9.21
C LEU A 39 2.17 -14.30 8.79
N MET A 40 1.25 -14.18 9.76
CA MET A 40 -0.17 -13.97 9.46
C MET A 40 -0.42 -12.65 8.71
N GLU A 41 0.24 -11.58 9.13
CA GLU A 41 0.19 -10.27 8.48
C GLU A 41 0.73 -10.37 7.04
N ARG A 42 1.85 -11.05 6.84
CA ARG A 42 2.46 -11.31 5.53
C ARG A 42 1.56 -12.14 4.62
N LEU A 43 0.90 -13.15 5.15
CA LEU A 43 -0.06 -13.97 4.40
C LEU A 43 -1.31 -13.17 4.02
N LEU A 44 -1.83 -12.33 4.92
CA LEU A 44 -2.93 -11.42 4.63
C LEU A 44 -2.59 -10.45 3.50
N VAL A 45 -1.35 -9.92 3.50
CA VAL A 45 -0.82 -9.12 2.40
C VAL A 45 -0.75 -9.94 1.13
N GLY A 46 -0.06 -11.09 1.11
CA GLY A 46 0.06 -11.94 -0.08
C GLY A 46 -1.27 -12.31 -0.72
N MET A 47 -2.30 -12.61 0.09
CA MET A 47 -3.66 -12.87 -0.41
C MET A 47 -4.36 -11.67 -1.05
N CYS A 48 -3.95 -10.46 -0.67
CA CYS A 48 -4.55 -9.21 -1.11
C CYS A 48 -3.68 -8.44 -2.12
N VAL A 49 -2.40 -8.80 -2.28
CA VAL A 49 -1.42 -8.14 -3.16
C VAL A 49 -1.96 -7.98 -4.56
N GLU A 50 -2.52 -9.03 -5.17
CA GLU A 50 -3.06 -8.92 -6.53
C GLU A 50 -4.26 -7.98 -6.62
N SER A 51 -5.11 -7.94 -5.59
CA SER A 51 -6.25 -7.01 -5.54
C SER A 51 -5.77 -5.57 -5.35
N TRP A 52 -4.75 -5.36 -4.52
CA TRP A 52 -4.16 -4.06 -4.25
C TRP A 52 -3.37 -3.53 -5.45
N GLU A 53 -2.59 -4.37 -6.13
CA GLU A 53 -1.86 -3.97 -7.33
C GLU A 53 -2.81 -3.57 -8.46
N LYS A 54 -3.96 -4.24 -8.60
CA LYS A 54 -5.03 -3.83 -9.53
C LYS A 54 -5.64 -2.47 -9.19
N GLU A 55 -5.63 -2.08 -7.92
CA GLU A 55 -6.11 -0.77 -7.45
C GLU A 55 -4.97 0.29 -7.40
N GLY A 56 -3.80 -0.02 -7.96
CA GLY A 56 -2.65 0.90 -8.06
C GLY A 56 -1.76 0.96 -6.80
N ILE A 57 -2.03 0.11 -5.81
CA ILE A 57 -1.27 -0.03 -4.58
C ILE A 57 -0.17 -1.06 -4.84
N ALA A 58 1.06 -0.59 -5.10
CA ALA A 58 2.23 -1.43 -5.38
C ALA A 58 2.73 -2.17 -4.12
N ALA A 59 1.90 -3.06 -3.57
CA ALA A 59 2.11 -3.70 -2.28
C ALA A 59 3.41 -4.52 -2.21
N ARG A 60 3.91 -5.04 -3.34
CA ARG A 60 5.21 -5.74 -3.43
C ARG A 60 6.43 -4.83 -3.24
N ARG A 61 6.28 -3.53 -3.46
CA ARG A 61 7.37 -2.53 -3.34
C ARG A 61 7.47 -1.94 -1.94
N LEU A 62 6.53 -2.28 -1.05
CA LEU A 62 6.53 -1.78 0.32
C LEU A 62 7.37 -2.69 1.22
N GLU A 63 8.20 -2.09 2.07
CA GLU A 63 9.15 -2.82 2.92
C GLU A 63 8.49 -3.56 4.09
N SER A 64 7.22 -3.26 4.39
CA SER A 64 6.50 -3.91 5.48
C SER A 64 5.01 -4.07 5.21
N VAL A 65 4.42 -5.08 5.85
CA VAL A 65 2.97 -5.28 5.88
C VAL A 65 2.25 -4.09 6.51
N ALA A 66 2.84 -3.50 7.56
CA ALA A 66 2.29 -2.32 8.20
C ALA A 66 2.16 -1.15 7.23
N ALA A 67 3.16 -0.95 6.35
CA ALA A 67 3.11 0.05 5.28
C ALA A 67 2.01 -0.25 4.25
N ALA A 68 1.86 -1.52 3.83
CA ALA A 68 0.78 -1.93 2.94
C ALA A 68 -0.62 -1.68 3.56
N ARG A 69 -0.80 -2.01 4.84
CA ARG A 69 -2.06 -1.77 5.55
C ARG A 69 -2.38 -0.28 5.63
N ARG A 70 -1.42 0.55 6.04
CA ARG A 70 -1.61 2.01 6.12
C ARG A 70 -1.96 2.61 4.77
N LEU A 71 -1.32 2.15 3.69
CA LEU A 71 -1.61 2.61 2.34
C LEU A 71 -3.04 2.23 1.92
N VAL A 72 -3.48 1.01 2.20
CA VAL A 72 -4.85 0.54 1.89
C VAL A 72 -5.90 1.31 2.71
N GLU A 73 -5.67 1.51 4.00
CA GLU A 73 -6.55 2.30 4.87
C GLU A 73 -6.64 3.74 4.35
N ARG A 74 -5.51 4.35 4.00
CA ARG A 74 -5.49 5.70 3.44
C ARG A 74 -6.18 5.77 2.08
N ALA A 75 -5.99 4.79 1.21
CA ALA A 75 -6.64 4.75 -0.10
C ALA A 75 -8.17 4.70 0.03
N ARG A 76 -8.69 3.88 0.96
CA ARG A 76 -10.13 3.79 1.26
C ARG A 76 -10.69 5.09 1.85
N GLN A 77 -9.93 5.74 2.73
CA GLN A 77 -10.32 7.06 3.24
C GLN A 77 -10.47 8.06 2.09
N LEU A 78 -9.48 8.14 1.21
CA LEU A 78 -9.52 9.03 0.04
C LEU A 78 -10.70 8.70 -0.89
N GLU A 79 -11.00 7.42 -1.12
CA GLU A 79 -12.17 7.03 -1.94
C GLU A 79 -13.50 7.48 -1.35
N SER A 80 -13.59 7.56 -0.02
CA SER A 80 -14.80 8.02 0.69
C SER A 80 -14.96 9.53 0.77
N MET A 81 -13.90 10.30 0.50
CA MET A 81 -13.92 11.76 0.58
C MET A 81 -14.69 12.39 -0.59
N THR A 82 -15.25 13.58 -0.42
CA THR A 82 -15.85 14.38 -1.51
C THR A 82 -14.77 15.01 -2.40
N GLU A 83 -15.16 15.59 -3.53
CA GLU A 83 -14.19 16.28 -4.39
C GLU A 83 -13.52 17.46 -3.67
N GLU A 84 -14.31 18.22 -2.89
CA GLU A 84 -13.85 19.37 -2.11
C GLU A 84 -12.86 18.94 -1.02
N GLU A 85 -13.12 17.82 -0.36
CA GLU A 85 -12.24 17.25 0.65
C GLU A 85 -10.92 16.75 0.04
N LEU A 86 -10.98 16.11 -1.15
CA LEU A 86 -9.79 15.70 -1.90
C LEU A 86 -8.98 16.93 -2.34
N GLN A 87 -9.64 17.98 -2.78
CA GLN A 87 -9.01 19.25 -3.16
C GLN A 87 -8.29 19.89 -1.95
N ALA A 88 -8.93 19.91 -0.78
CA ALA A 88 -8.33 20.43 0.44
C ALA A 88 -7.08 19.63 0.88
N GLU A 89 -7.09 18.29 0.74
CA GLU A 89 -5.89 17.48 1.00
C GLU A 89 -4.76 17.80 0.02
N PHE A 90 -5.09 18.10 -1.23
CA PHE A 90 -4.13 18.51 -2.25
C PHE A 90 -3.47 19.85 -1.92
N GLU A 91 -4.27 20.83 -1.50
CA GLU A 91 -3.78 22.14 -1.05
C GLU A 91 -2.89 22.01 0.18
N ARG A 92 -3.23 21.10 1.10
CA ARG A 92 -2.41 20.79 2.28
C ARG A 92 -1.04 20.19 1.93
N LEU A 93 -0.90 19.61 0.74
CA LEU A 93 0.39 19.15 0.20
C LEU A 93 1.22 20.28 -0.43
N GLY A 94 0.71 21.52 -0.45
CA GLY A 94 1.37 22.69 -1.02
C GLY A 94 1.20 22.81 -2.53
N VAL A 95 0.27 22.06 -3.13
CA VAL A 95 -0.03 22.14 -4.56
C VAL A 95 -1.14 23.19 -4.77
N PRO A 96 -0.95 24.20 -5.65
CA PRO A 96 -1.96 25.22 -5.90
C PRO A 96 -3.25 24.64 -6.47
N ALA A 97 -4.40 25.16 -6.02
CA ALA A 97 -5.72 24.72 -6.48
C ALA A 97 -5.94 24.88 -7.99
N ASP A 98 -5.28 25.87 -8.59
CA ASP A 98 -5.37 26.17 -10.02
C ASP A 98 -4.75 25.05 -10.87
N ALA A 99 -3.77 24.32 -10.33
CA ALA A 99 -3.11 23.22 -11.03
C ALA A 99 -4.04 22.01 -11.23
N THR A 100 -5.07 21.87 -10.38
CA THR A 100 -6.03 20.75 -10.43
C THR A 100 -7.38 21.15 -11.03
N ALA A 101 -7.65 22.45 -11.18
CA ALA A 101 -8.91 22.97 -11.71
C ALA A 101 -9.17 22.62 -13.20
N LEU A 102 -8.11 22.38 -13.97
CA LEU A 102 -8.19 22.07 -15.41
C LEU A 102 -8.20 20.56 -15.71
N LEU A 103 -8.17 19.70 -14.69
CA LEU A 103 -8.13 18.25 -14.91
C LEU A 103 -9.49 17.73 -15.39
N PRO A 104 -9.56 16.99 -16.51
CA PRO A 104 -10.77 16.25 -16.86
C PRO A 104 -11.06 15.23 -15.76
N THR A 105 -12.34 15.04 -15.41
CA THR A 105 -12.75 14.13 -14.30
C THR A 105 -12.01 14.46 -13.00
N ARG A 106 -12.23 15.70 -12.50
CA ARG A 106 -11.44 16.33 -11.43
C ARG A 106 -11.35 15.46 -10.18
N ARG A 107 -12.46 14.92 -9.69
CA ARG A 107 -12.50 13.95 -8.59
C ARG A 107 -11.57 12.76 -8.81
N GLU A 108 -11.71 12.05 -9.94
CA GLU A 108 -10.94 10.84 -10.25
C GLU A 108 -9.44 11.16 -10.36
N ALA A 109 -9.10 12.28 -10.98
CA ALA A 109 -7.73 12.75 -11.11
C ALA A 109 -7.12 13.11 -9.76
N LEU A 110 -7.85 13.84 -8.90
CA LEU A 110 -7.44 14.16 -7.54
C LEU A 110 -7.21 12.88 -6.72
N LEU A 111 -8.16 11.94 -6.78
CA LEU A 111 -8.06 10.67 -6.08
C LEU A 111 -6.83 9.86 -6.53
N ALA A 112 -6.60 9.76 -7.85
CA ALA A 112 -5.47 9.01 -8.40
C ALA A 112 -4.13 9.59 -7.92
N GLN A 113 -3.99 10.92 -7.90
CA GLN A 113 -2.77 11.56 -7.46
C GLN A 113 -2.57 11.48 -5.94
N LEU A 114 -3.64 11.64 -5.14
CA LEU A 114 -3.52 11.49 -3.68
C LEU A 114 -3.15 10.06 -3.28
N LYS A 115 -3.66 9.05 -4.00
CA LYS A 115 -3.21 7.66 -3.85
C LYS A 115 -1.72 7.50 -4.20
N LYS A 116 -1.25 8.17 -5.25
CA LYS A 116 0.18 8.18 -5.62
C LYS A 116 1.05 8.81 -4.52
N VAL A 117 0.64 9.94 -3.97
CA VAL A 117 1.33 10.61 -2.86
C VAL A 117 1.31 9.74 -1.59
N ALA A 118 0.17 9.13 -1.27
CA ALA A 118 0.06 8.21 -0.14
C ALA A 118 1.02 7.02 -0.30
N ARG A 119 1.18 6.49 -1.53
CA ARG A 119 2.15 5.44 -1.83
C ARG A 119 3.57 5.92 -1.55
N TRP A 120 3.96 7.08 -2.06
CA TRP A 120 5.31 7.64 -1.85
C TRP A 120 5.67 7.78 -0.37
N ARG A 121 4.71 8.17 0.49
CA ARG A 121 4.94 8.28 1.94
C ARG A 121 5.27 6.95 2.61
N GLU A 122 4.88 5.82 2.01
CA GLU A 122 5.10 4.48 2.55
C GLU A 122 6.25 3.73 1.84
N LEU A 123 6.78 4.28 0.74
CA LEU A 123 7.96 3.75 0.07
C LEU A 123 9.22 4.12 0.84
N SER A 124 10.24 3.26 0.76
CA SER A 124 11.55 3.58 1.30
C SER A 124 12.31 4.56 0.43
N LEU A 125 13.38 5.13 0.97
CA LEU A 125 14.22 6.09 0.25
C LEU A 125 14.73 5.53 -1.08
N LYS A 126 15.11 4.25 -1.12
CA LYS A 126 15.58 3.58 -2.34
C LYS A 126 14.49 3.51 -3.41
N GLU A 127 13.26 3.16 -3.02
CA GLU A 127 12.13 3.09 -3.94
C GLU A 127 11.61 4.46 -4.36
N LEU A 128 11.70 5.46 -3.48
CA LEU A 128 11.43 6.86 -3.81
C LEU A 128 12.43 7.42 -4.82
N GLN A 129 13.73 7.17 -4.64
CA GLN A 129 14.75 7.56 -5.62
C GLN A 129 14.51 6.90 -6.99
N ARG A 130 14.02 5.65 -6.99
CA ARG A 130 13.62 4.98 -8.22
C ARG A 130 12.42 5.67 -8.87
N GLU A 131 11.38 6.02 -8.12
CA GLU A 131 10.23 6.78 -8.63
C GLU A 131 10.65 8.16 -9.16
N CYS A 132 11.55 8.88 -8.49
CA CYS A 132 12.07 10.15 -8.97
C CYS A 132 12.77 10.01 -10.33
N ARG A 133 13.59 8.96 -10.51
CA ARG A 133 14.23 8.66 -11.80
C ARG A 133 13.21 8.29 -12.88
N GLU A 134 12.19 7.49 -12.54
CA GLU A 134 11.12 7.12 -13.48
C GLU A 134 10.26 8.32 -13.89
N LEU A 135 10.20 9.37 -13.06
CA LEU A 135 9.47 10.62 -13.32
C LEU A 135 10.36 11.74 -13.86
N ASP A 136 11.63 11.43 -14.17
CA ASP A 136 12.66 12.37 -14.65
C ASP A 136 12.85 13.60 -13.73
N VAL A 137 12.59 13.41 -12.42
CA VAL A 137 12.84 14.42 -11.40
C VAL A 137 14.23 14.18 -10.83
N SER A 138 15.12 15.17 -10.96
CA SER A 138 16.47 15.10 -10.42
C SER A 138 16.41 14.92 -8.89
N SER A 139 16.85 13.74 -8.44
CA SER A 139 17.10 13.46 -7.03
C SER A 139 18.60 13.63 -6.81
N GLY A 140 19.00 14.88 -6.53
CA GLY A 140 20.39 15.24 -6.22
C GLY A 140 20.96 14.49 -5.02
#